data_AF-A0A0G0UEI9-F1
#
_entry.id   AF-A0A0G0UEI9-F1
#
_cell.length_a   1.000
_cell.length_b   1.000
_cell.length_c   1.000
_cell.angle_alpha   90.00
_cell.angle_beta   90.00
_cell.angle_gamma   90.00
#
_symmetry.space_group_name_H-M   'P 1'
#
loop_
_entity.id
_entity.type
_entity.pdbx_description
1 polymer ?
#
loop_
_entity_poly.entity_id
_entity_poly.type
_entity_poly.pdbx_seq_one_letter_code
_entity_poly.pdbx_strand_id
1 'polypeptide(L)'
;MFKNKIILKILDYYKDIWALGYTSAIAHWDLETYMPPKGIEHRAEGLGRMATIRQKLFLDKEFVGLIHKAYNIKLLTDQEKGVVRVLRRSLKFY
;
A
#
# COMPACT_ATOMS: atom_id res chain seq x y z
N MET A 1 -5.01 -18.06 8.39
CA MET A 1 -5.52 -17.96 7.00
C MET A 1 -6.73 -17.04 7.00
N PHE A 2 -6.75 -16.03 6.12
CA PHE A 2 -7.82 -15.04 6.04
C PHE A 2 -9.10 -15.67 5.49
N LYS A 3 -10.26 -15.35 6.08
CA LYS A 3 -11.56 -15.95 5.70
C LYS A 3 -12.64 -14.90 5.45
N ASN A 4 -12.56 -13.77 6.13
CA ASN A 4 -13.57 -12.73 6.02
C ASN A 4 -13.55 -12.12 4.60
N LYS A 5 -14.72 -12.11 3.94
CA LYS A 5 -14.85 -11.61 2.55
C LYS A 5 -14.41 -10.15 2.38
N ILE A 6 -14.64 -9.29 3.38
CA ILE A 6 -14.22 -7.89 3.33
C ILE A 6 -12.70 -7.80 3.46
N ILE A 7 -12.10 -8.59 4.35
CA ILE A 7 -10.63 -8.64 4.46
C ILE A 7 -10.00 -9.15 3.17
N LEU A 8 -10.56 -10.19 2.55
CA LEU A 8 -10.05 -10.69 1.26
C LEU A 8 -10.11 -9.62 0.18
N LYS A 9 -11.19 -8.82 0.12
CA LYS A 9 -11.28 -7.66 -0.80
C LYS A 9 -10.24 -6.58 -0.52
N ILE A 10 -10.02 -6.25 0.76
CA ILE A 10 -8.97 -5.30 1.17
C ILE A 10 -7.60 -5.81 0.72
N LEU A 11 -7.30 -7.08 0.98
CA LEU A 11 -6.01 -7.66 0.62
C LEU A 11 -5.81 -7.73 -0.89
N ASP A 12 -6.86 -8.00 -1.65
CA ASP A 12 -6.80 -8.01 -3.11
C ASP A 12 -6.52 -6.62 -3.67
N TYR A 13 -7.26 -5.60 -3.23
CA TYR A 13 -7.01 -4.19 -3.58
C TYR A 13 -5.58 -3.76 -3.18
N TYR A 14 -5.13 -4.17 -1.99
CA TYR A 14 -3.81 -3.80 -1.48
C TYR A 14 -2.65 -4.41 -2.29
N LYS A 15 -2.87 -5.43 -3.14
CA LYS A 15 -1.81 -6.01 -3.98
C LYS A 15 -1.20 -4.97 -4.91
N ASP A 16 -2.00 -4.08 -5.48
CA ASP A 16 -1.51 -3.03 -6.37
C ASP A 16 -0.67 -1.99 -5.60
N ILE A 17 -1.12 -1.62 -4.40
CA ILE A 17 -0.38 -0.72 -3.50
C ILE A 17 0.95 -1.37 -3.07
N TRP A 18 0.92 -2.66 -2.74
CA TRP A 18 2.10 -3.44 -2.40
C TRP A 18 3.07 -3.54 -3.58
N ALA A 19 2.57 -3.79 -4.79
CA ALA A 19 3.38 -3.89 -6.00
C ALA A 19 4.13 -2.57 -6.28
N LEU A 20 3.45 -1.43 -6.18
CA LEU A 20 4.09 -0.12 -6.30
C LEU A 20 5.17 0.11 -5.23
N GLY A 21 4.93 -0.32 -4.00
CA GLY A 21 5.92 -0.28 -2.93
C GLY A 21 7.14 -1.16 -3.23
N TYR A 22 6.90 -2.38 -3.70
CA TYR A 22 7.94 -3.33 -4.09
C TYR A 22 8.80 -2.80 -5.24
N THR A 23 8.18 -2.32 -6.31
CA THR A 23 8.90 -1.72 -7.45
C THR A 23 9.70 -0.49 -7.03
N SER A 24 9.13 0.37 -6.18
CA SER A 24 9.85 1.54 -5.64
C SER A 24 11.07 1.13 -4.82
N ALA A 25 10.96 0.05 -4.03
CA ALA A 25 12.07 -0.46 -3.22
C ALA A 25 13.22 -0.98 -4.10
N ILE A 26 12.93 -1.72 -5.18
CA ILE A 26 13.94 -2.15 -6.15
C ILE A 26 14.59 -0.94 -6.82
N ALA A 27 13.79 0.03 -7.26
CA ALA A 27 14.30 1.24 -7.91
C ALA A 27 15.17 2.09 -6.95
N HIS A 28 14.89 2.06 -5.65
CA HIS A 28 15.71 2.71 -4.64
C HIS A 28 17.00 1.93 -4.36
N TRP A 29 16.95 0.61 -4.31
CA TRP A 29 18.16 -0.20 -4.21
C TRP A 29 19.09 -0.01 -5.41
N ASP A 30 18.53 -0.04 -6.63
CA ASP A 30 19.30 0.19 -7.86
C ASP A 30 19.92 1.59 -7.90
N LEU A 31 19.19 2.60 -7.39
CA LEU A 31 19.67 3.99 -7.29
C LEU A 31 20.99 4.09 -6.53
N GLU A 32 21.12 3.32 -5.44
CA GLU A 32 22.28 3.35 -4.55
C GLU A 32 23.39 2.37 -4.95
N THR A 33 23.14 1.45 -5.89
CA THR A 33 24.06 0.35 -6.18
C THR A 33 24.57 0.32 -7.62
N TYR A 34 23.70 0.47 -8.62
CA TYR A 34 24.05 0.26 -10.03
C TYR A 34 23.73 1.45 -10.93
N MET A 35 22.82 2.34 -10.53
CA MET A 35 22.34 3.41 -11.40
C MET A 35 23.46 4.39 -11.77
N PRO A 36 23.68 4.67 -13.07
CA PRO A 36 24.61 5.70 -13.49
C PRO A 36 24.17 7.10 -12.99
N PRO A 37 25.10 7.98 -12.59
CA PRO A 37 24.75 9.31 -12.04
C PRO A 37 23.86 10.16 -12.96
N LYS A 38 24.02 10.04 -14.28
CA LYS A 38 23.21 10.76 -15.27
C LYS A 38 21.73 10.34 -15.30
N GLY A 39 21.37 9.20 -14.69
CA GLY A 39 20.00 8.70 -14.61
C GLY A 39 19.17 9.25 -13.44
N ILE A 40 19.78 10.05 -12.57
CA ILE A 40 19.15 10.51 -11.31
C ILE A 40 17.85 11.27 -11.53
N GLU A 41 17.78 12.14 -12.53
CA GLU A 41 16.60 12.98 -12.78
C GLU A 41 15.39 12.12 -13.12
N HIS A 42 15.54 11.19 -14.07
CA HIS A 42 14.46 10.28 -14.47
C HIS A 42 14.07 9.31 -13.35
N ARG A 43 15.05 8.83 -12.56
CA ARG A 43 14.78 7.98 -11.39
C ARG A 43 13.96 8.72 -10.35
N ALA A 44 14.34 9.96 -10.03
CA ALA A 44 13.63 10.79 -9.07
C ALA A 44 12.20 11.09 -9.53
N GLU A 45 12.01 11.45 -10.81
CA GLU A 45 10.67 11.67 -11.37
C GLU A 45 9.80 10.41 -11.27
N GLY A 46 10.34 9.26 -11.70
CA GLY A 46 9.63 7.98 -11.66
C GLY A 46 9.20 7.59 -10.25
N LEU A 47 10.11 7.67 -9.27
CA LEU A 47 9.81 7.42 -7.86
C LEU A 47 8.74 8.39 -7.32
N GLY A 48 8.81 9.68 -7.65
CA GLY A 48 7.83 10.67 -7.25
C GLY A 48 6.43 10.40 -7.80
N ARG A 49 6.33 10.01 -9.08
CA ARG A 49 5.06 9.61 -9.69
C ARG A 49 4.50 8.34 -9.05
N MET A 50 5.32 7.32 -8.82
CA MET A 50 4.89 6.09 -8.14
C MET A 50 4.40 6.36 -6.72
N ALA A 51 5.09 7.22 -5.96
CA ALA A 51 4.66 7.61 -4.62
C ALA A 51 3.27 8.29 -4.64
N THR A 52 3.05 9.19 -5.60
CA THR A 52 1.76 9.87 -5.79
C THR A 52 0.64 8.89 -6.14
N ILE A 53 0.89 7.94 -7.06
CA ILE A 53 -0.09 6.91 -7.43
C ILE A 53 -0.40 6.02 -6.23
N ARG A 54 0.62 5.58 -5.49
CA ARG A 54 0.44 4.75 -4.29
C ARG A 54 -0.42 5.45 -3.24
N GLN A 55 -0.18 6.74 -2.99
CA GLN A 55 -0.99 7.54 -2.07
C GLN A 55 -2.44 7.68 -2.57
N LYS A 56 -2.64 7.97 -3.87
CA LYS A 56 -3.99 8.06 -4.46
C LYS A 56 -4.78 6.76 -4.30
N LEU A 57 -4.16 5.61 -4.58
CA LEU A 57 -4.80 4.31 -4.41
C LEU A 57 -5.09 4.00 -2.93
N PHE A 58 -4.20 4.39 -2.02
CA PHE A 58 -4.40 4.17 -0.59
C PHE A 58 -5.51 5.05 0.01
N LEU A 59 -5.70 6.25 -0.54
CA LEU A 59 -6.77 7.18 -0.14
C LEU A 59 -8.03 7.05 -0.98
N ASP A 60 -8.09 6.08 -1.89
CA ASP A 60 -9.27 5.84 -2.69
C ASP A 60 -10.49 5.57 -1.79
N LYS A 61 -11.62 6.20 -2.14
CA LYS A 61 -12.83 6.19 -1.31
C LYS A 61 -13.37 4.77 -1.12
N GLU A 62 -13.25 3.90 -2.13
CA GLU A 62 -13.71 2.52 -2.03
C GLU A 62 -12.82 1.73 -1.06
N PHE A 63 -11.50 1.89 -1.18
CA PHE A 63 -10.54 1.22 -0.31
C PHE A 63 -10.67 1.67 1.15
N VAL A 64 -10.73 2.99 1.39
CA VAL A 64 -10.96 3.58 2.72
C VAL A 64 -12.30 3.10 3.28
N GLY A 65 -13.35 3.05 2.46
CA GLY A 65 -14.64 2.51 2.83
C GLY A 65 -14.59 1.05 3.27
N LEU A 66 -13.80 0.20 2.60
CA LEU A 66 -13.59 -1.19 3.01
C LEU A 66 -12.90 -1.28 4.38
N ILE A 67 -11.88 -0.46 4.64
CA ILE A 67 -11.17 -0.44 5.93
C ILE A 67 -12.12 -0.06 7.07
N HIS A 68 -12.94 0.99 6.89
CA HIS A 68 -13.92 1.39 7.90
C HIS A 68 -14.99 0.32 8.13
N LYS A 69 -15.48 -0.33 7.08
CA LYS A 69 -16.41 -1.46 7.21
C LYS A 69 -15.79 -2.61 8.00
N ALA A 70 -14.54 -2.97 7.72
CA ALA A 70 -13.83 -4.05 8.39
C ALA A 70 -13.63 -3.77 9.89
N TYR A 71 -13.41 -2.50 10.27
CA TYR A 71 -13.24 -2.11 11.67
C TYR A 71 -14.46 -2.39 12.56
N ASN A 72 -15.67 -2.34 11.98
CA ASN A 72 -16.91 -2.56 12.72
C ASN A 72 -17.30 -4.05 12.84
N ILE A 73 -16.50 -4.97 12.27
CA ILE A 73 -16.78 -6.41 12.30
C ILE A 73 -16.30 -6.98 13.65
N LYS A 74 -17.24 -7.51 14.44
CA LYS A 74 -16.95 -8.10 15.77
C LYS A 74 -16.19 -9.44 15.68
N LEU A 75 -16.55 -10.31 14.73
CA LEU A 75 -15.92 -11.61 14.52
C LEU A 75 -14.82 -11.54 13.44
N LEU A 76 -13.66 -11.03 13.82
CA LEU A 76 -12.42 -11.16 13.05
C LEU A 76 -11.41 -12.02 13.81
N THR A 77 -10.63 -12.80 13.08
CA THR A 77 -9.45 -13.47 13.66
C THR A 77 -8.38 -12.43 14.04
N ASP A 78 -7.44 -12.80 14.90
CA ASP A 78 -6.41 -11.86 15.34
C ASP A 78 -5.50 -11.39 14.21
N GLN A 79 -5.26 -12.24 13.20
CA GLN A 79 -4.56 -11.88 11.97
C GLN A 79 -5.32 -10.79 11.20
N GLU A 80 -6.64 -10.96 11.00
CA GLU A 80 -7.50 -10.01 10.30
C GLU A 80 -7.61 -8.67 11.06
N LYS A 81 -7.73 -8.72 12.39
CA LYS A 81 -7.67 -7.52 13.25
C LYS A 81 -6.33 -6.78 13.09
N GLY A 82 -5.23 -7.53 12.97
CA GLY A 82 -3.90 -6.98 12.71
C GLY A 82 -3.86 -6.17 11.42
N VAL A 83 -4.38 -6.72 10.33
CA VAL A 83 -4.48 -6.04 9.03
C VAL A 83 -5.25 -4.72 9.17
N VAL A 84 -6.47 -4.76 9.73
CA VAL A 84 -7.31 -3.56 9.90
C VAL A 84 -6.63 -2.51 10.77
N ARG A 85 -5.98 -2.93 11.87
CA ARG A 85 -5.27 -2.02 12.78
C ARG A 85 -4.14 -1.27 12.07
N VAL A 86 -3.32 -1.98 11.29
CA VAL A 86 -2.20 -1.39 10.55
C VAL A 86 -2.71 -0.42 9.50
N LEU A 87 -3.65 -0.84 8.65
CA LEU A 87 -4.18 0.00 7.58
C LEU A 87 -4.87 1.26 8.13
N ARG A 88 -5.66 1.13 9.21
CA ARG A 88 -6.29 2.28 9.86
C ARG A 88 -5.29 3.24 10.47
N ARG A 89 -4.18 2.73 11.03
CA ARG A 89 -3.10 3.58 11.53
C ARG A 89 -2.46 4.34 10.36
N SER A 90 -2.21 3.67 9.24
CA SER A 90 -1.63 4.29 8.04
C SER A 90 -2.49 5.42 7.47
N LEU A 91 -3.82 5.34 7.54
CA LEU A 91 -4.74 6.42 7.14
C LEU A 91 -4.53 7.75 7.89
N LYS A 92 -3.82 7.76 9.03
CA LYS A 92 -3.51 8.99 9.76
C LYS A 92 -2.32 9.77 9.19
N PHE A 93 -1.52 9.13 8.33
CA PHE A 93 -0.25 9.65 7.83
C PHE A 93 -0.26 9.92 6.33
N TYR A 94 -1.37 9.60 5.66
CA TYR A 94 -1.63 9.92 4.25
C TYR A 94 -2.63 11.06 4.16
#